data_AF-A0A2W6V3X6-F1
#
_entry.id   AF-A0A2W6V3X6-F1
#
_cell.length_a   1.000
_cell.length_b   1.000
_cell.length_c   1.000
_cell.angle_alpha   90.00
_cell.angle_beta   90.00
_cell.angle_gamma   90.00
#
_symmetry.space_group_name_H-M   'P 1'
#
loop_
_entity.id
_entity.type
_entity.pdbx_description
1 polymer ?
#
loop_
_entity_poly.entity_id
_entity_poly.type
_entity_poly.pdbx_seq_one_letter_code
_entity_poly.pdbx_strand_id
1 'polypeptide(L)' 'YHLPQTQIQFPGSIIPEGPNDMFMALGKNDQKIYVIPSRKMVIVRMGEAADNVNLALSDFDEVLWEKINALIN' A
#
# COMPACT_ATOMS: atom_id res chain seq x y z
N TYR A 1 2.38 11.08 3.76
CA TYR A 1 2.13 10.58 2.40
C TYR A 1 1.39 11.63 1.57
N HIS A 2 1.30 11.44 0.24
CA HIS A 2 0.45 12.22 -0.66
C HIS A 2 -0.74 11.37 -1.11
N LEU A 3 -1.88 12.03 -1.35
CA LEU A 3 -3.06 11.40 -1.94
C LEU A 3 -3.24 11.88 -3.39
N PRO A 4 -3.85 11.07 -4.27
CA PRO A 4 -4.26 11.54 -5.58
C PRO A 4 -5.06 12.85 -5.49
N GLN A 5 -4.91 13.72 -6.47
CA GLN A 5 -5.58 15.04 -6.58
C GLN A 5 -5.13 16.12 -5.57
N THR A 6 -4.21 15.83 -4.65
CA THR A 6 -3.67 16.82 -3.70
C THR A 6 -2.15 16.84 -3.71
N GLN A 7 -1.58 18.00 -3.39
CA GLN A 7 -0.15 18.21 -3.20
C GLN A 7 0.22 18.35 -1.72
N ILE A 8 -0.75 18.19 -0.81
CA ILE A 8 -0.54 18.32 0.62
C ILE A 8 0.20 17.08 1.14
N GLN A 9 1.28 17.31 1.89
CA GLN A 9 1.97 16.27 2.65
C GLN A 9 1.23 16.00 3.96
N PHE A 10 0.68 14.79 4.08
CA PHE A 10 0.15 14.28 5.34
C PHE A 10 1.30 13.65 6.16
N PRO A 11 1.33 13.83 7.49
CA PRO A 11 2.29 13.13 8.33
C PRO A 11 1.98 11.62 8.36
N GLY A 12 3.03 10.79 8.54
CA GLY A 12 2.90 9.34 8.66
C GLY A 12 2.74 8.58 7.33
N SER A 13 2.30 7.33 7.46
CA SER A 13 2.03 6.39 6.36
C SER A 13 0.52 6.24 6.13
N ILE A 14 0.12 6.04 4.88
CA ILE A 14 -1.26 5.68 4.52
C ILE A 14 -1.56 4.20 4.85
N ILE A 15 -0.51 3.39 5.03
CA ILE A 15 -0.55 1.98 5.44
C ILE A 15 0.30 1.87 6.70
N PRO A 16 -0.27 2.11 7.90
CA PRO A 16 0.46 2.05 9.17
C PRO A 16 1.07 0.68 9.51
N GLU A 17 0.46 -0.39 9.03
CA GLU A 17 0.85 -1.79 9.22
C GLU A 17 2.02 -2.24 8.33
N GLY A 18 2.37 -1.42 7.33
CA GLY A 18 3.47 -1.66 6.42
C GLY A 18 4.83 -1.18 6.97
N PRO A 19 5.94 -1.56 6.33
CA PRO A 19 7.28 -1.11 6.71
C PRO A 19 7.45 0.41 6.59
N ASN A 20 8.18 1.02 7.53
CA ASN A 20 8.42 2.47 7.55
C ASN A 20 9.22 3.00 6.36
N ASP A 21 10.01 2.15 5.69
CA ASP A 21 10.78 2.50 4.49
C ASP A 21 10.06 2.13 3.19
N MET A 22 8.77 1.78 3.27
CA MET A 22 7.97 1.45 2.10
C MET A 22 7.59 2.70 1.30
N PHE A 23 7.81 2.63 0.00
CA PHE A 23 7.25 3.55 -0.99
C PHE A 23 6.14 2.85 -1.75
N MET A 24 5.09 3.57 -2.13
CA MET A 24 4.01 2.99 -2.92
C MET A 24 3.52 3.91 -4.04
N ALA A 25 3.09 3.28 -5.13
CA ALA A 25 2.36 3.93 -6.21
C ALA A 25 0.89 3.47 -6.16
N LEU A 26 -0.03 4.42 -6.11
CA LEU A 26 -1.48 4.18 -6.15
C LEU A 26 -2.00 4.35 -7.58
N GLY A 27 -2.70 3.34 -8.09
CA GLY A 27 -3.26 3.30 -9.44
C GLY A 27 -4.78 3.14 -9.47
N LYS A 28 -5.35 3.30 -10.66
CA LYS A 28 -6.77 3.06 -10.93
C LYS A 28 -7.13 1.60 -10.61
N ASN A 29 -8.36 1.36 -10.15
CA ASN A 29 -8.87 0.04 -9.75
C ASN A 29 -8.03 -0.61 -8.64
N ASP A 30 -7.46 0.22 -7.75
CA ASP A 30 -6.72 -0.27 -6.58
C ASP A 30 -5.49 -1.12 -6.96
N GLN A 31 -4.92 -0.82 -8.14
CA GLN A 31 -3.62 -1.33 -8.57
C GLN A 31 -2.52 -0.64 -7.78
N LYS A 32 -1.55 -1.42 -7.30
CA LYS A 32 -0.53 -0.93 -6.37
C LYS A 32 0.84 -1.54 -6.66
N ILE A 33 1.86 -0.74 -6.46
CA ILE A 33 3.25 -1.20 -6.39
C ILE A 33 3.79 -0.76 -5.04
N TYR A 34 4.35 -1.69 -4.27
CA TYR A 34 5.02 -1.44 -3.01
C TYR A 34 6.49 -1.77 -3.19
N VAL A 35 7.38 -0.84 -2.83
CA VAL A 35 8.84 -1.02 -2.87
C VAL A 35 9.36 -0.90 -1.45
N ILE A 36 10.02 -1.95 -0.95
CA ILE A 36 10.54 -2.06 0.41
C ILE A 36 12.04 -2.34 0.36
N PRO A 37 12.89 -1.29 0.36
CA PRO A 37 14.35 -1.43 0.23
C PRO A 37 14.97 -2.33 1.31
N SER A 38 14.57 -2.18 2.57
CA SER A 38 15.10 -2.94 3.71
C SER A 38 14.91 -4.46 3.56
N ARG A 39 13.86 -4.87 2.85
CA ARG A 39 13.52 -6.27 2.58
C ARG A 39 13.97 -6.74 1.20
N LYS A 40 14.59 -5.88 0.38
CA LYS A 40 14.89 -6.14 -1.05
C LYS A 40 13.67 -6.70 -1.79
N MET A 41 12.50 -6.14 -1.50
CA MET A 41 11.21 -6.70 -1.90
C MET A 41 10.40 -5.68 -2.70
N VAL A 42 9.75 -6.17 -3.76
CA VAL A 42 8.74 -5.42 -4.51
C VAL A 42 7.48 -6.28 -4.58
N ILE A 43 6.34 -5.70 -4.23
CA ILE A 43 5.04 -6.34 -4.32
C ILE A 43 4.25 -5.60 -5.39
N VAL A 44 3.67 -6.36 -6.32
CA VAL A 44 2.84 -5.80 -7.39
C VAL A 44 1.45 -6.39 -7.28
N ARG A 45 0.46 -5.53 -7.06
CA ARG A 45 -0.95 -5.87 -7.13
C ARG A 45 -1.53 -5.42 -8.47
N MET A 46 -2.03 -6.38 -9.22
CA MET A 46 -2.71 -6.18 -10.51
C MET A 46 -4.14 -6.72 -10.44
N GLY A 47 -4.97 -6.31 -11.40
CA GLY A 47 -6.35 -6.77 -11.53
C GLY A 47 -7.37 -5.69 -11.19
N GLU A 48 -8.59 -6.13 -10.90
CA GLU A 48 -9.69 -5.25 -10.53
C GLU A 48 -9.61 -4.80 -9.07
N ALA A 49 -10.48 -3.86 -8.70
CA ALA A 49 -10.57 -3.40 -7.33
C ALA A 49 -10.88 -4.56 -6.37
N ALA A 50 -10.19 -4.59 -5.23
CA ALA A 50 -10.40 -5.59 -4.18
C ALA A 50 -11.75 -5.40 -3.51
N ASP A 51 -12.28 -4.17 -3.55
CA ASP A 51 -13.54 -3.81 -2.92
C ASP A 51 -14.24 -2.64 -3.63
N ASN A 52 -15.44 -2.28 -3.16
CA ASN A 52 -16.12 -1.07 -3.62
C ASN A 52 -15.25 0.17 -3.33
N VAL A 53 -14.72 0.76 -4.41
CA VAL A 53 -13.60 1.72 -4.41
C VAL A 53 -13.84 2.91 -3.47
N ASN A 54 -13.27 2.85 -2.26
CA ASN A 54 -12.90 4.05 -1.53
C ASN A 54 -11.50 4.44 -2.00
N LEU A 55 -11.37 5.65 -2.54
CA LEU A 55 -10.09 6.17 -3.02
C LEU A 55 -9.10 6.16 -1.85
N ALA A 56 -8.11 5.27 -1.94
CA ALA A 56 -6.91 5.18 -1.10
C ALA A 56 -6.97 4.40 0.22
N LEU A 57 -8.13 3.99 0.73
CA LEU A 57 -8.23 3.11 1.91
C LEU A 57 -8.99 1.84 1.56
N SER A 58 -8.25 0.74 1.40
CA SER A 58 -8.81 -0.61 1.33
C SER A 58 -8.25 -1.42 2.48
N ASP A 59 -9.12 -2.18 3.13
CA ASP A 59 -8.80 -3.25 4.07
C ASP A 59 -7.84 -4.30 3.50
N PHE A 60 -7.68 -4.35 2.17
CA PHE A 60 -6.70 -5.18 1.49
C PHE A 60 -5.27 -4.94 1.99
N ASP A 61 -4.85 -3.68 2.19
CA ASP A 61 -3.47 -3.37 2.59
C ASP A 61 -3.17 -3.95 3.97
N GLU A 62 -4.14 -3.85 4.88
CA GLU A 62 -4.08 -4.39 6.23
C GLU A 62 -3.91 -5.91 6.21
N VAL A 63 -4.82 -6.59 5.50
CA VAL A 63 -4.83 -8.06 5.38
C VAL A 63 -3.59 -8.58 4.65
N LEU A 64 -3.11 -7.86 3.63
CA LEU A 64 -1.89 -8.21 2.91
C LEU A 64 -0.69 -8.19 3.86
N TRP A 65 -0.50 -7.10 4.60
CA TRP A 65 0.64 -6.96 5.49
C TRP A 65 0.56 -7.90 6.69
N GLU A 66 -0.63 -8.21 7.20
CA GLU A 66 -0.82 -9.28 8.19
C GLU A 66 -0.26 -10.61 7.68
N LYS A 67 -0.64 -11.03 6.47
CA LYS A 67 -0.19 -12.30 5.86
C LYS A 67 1.31 -12.30 5.55
N ILE A 68 1.84 -11.19 5.04
CA ILE A 68 3.27 -11.06 4.73
C ILE A 68 4.09 -11.13 6.01
N ASN A 69 3.67 -10.43 7.07
CA ASN A 69 4.36 -10.47 8.34
C ASN A 69 4.28 -11.87 8.97
N ALA A 70 3.17 -12.60 8.82
CA ALA A 70 3.08 -13.99 9.27
C ALA A 70 4.03 -14.95 8.51
N LEU A 71 4.38 -14.64 7.26
CA LEU A 71 5.28 -15.46 6.44
C LEU A 71 6.77 -15.17 6.66
N ILE A 72 7.13 -13.90 6.91
CA ILE A 72 8.53 -13.44 6.89
C ILE A 72 9.09 -13.19 8.30
N ASN A 73 8.26 -13.22 9.35
CA ASN A 73 8.72 -13.11 10.74
C ASN A 73 9.39 -14.38 11.25
#